data_AF-A0A1G7QG68-F1
#
_entry.id   AF-A0A1G7QG68-F1
#
_cell.length_a   1.000
_cell.length_b   1.000
_cell.length_c   1.000
_cell.angle_alpha   90.00
_cell.angle_beta   90.00
_cell.angle_gamma   90.00
#
_symmetry.space_group_name_H-M   'P 1'
#
loop_
_entity.id
_entity.type
_entity.pdbx_description
1 polymer ?
#
loop_
_entity_poly.entity_id
_entity_poly.type
_entity_poly.pdbx_seq_one_letter_code
_entity_poly.pdbx_strand_id
1 'polypeptide(L)'
;MDASRFISSGLIEAYVSGLATSNEVQELERGMKQYPEVAAAVDDCQLDMEQYVTLQAKTPPTDLKQRIFHIIINEEAARESGAFSEEQATDEFPETKTYVNSAWRWIAAAAIILLLGSLWYNYVFYGQANDYKGRYEALLSTHNTLATQSDGYKTRIQQMEQSIDLMKNPAMKAVKMPGTKPFPSALATVYWNQQSKEVFVMVNNLPEPAADKQYQLWAIVDGKPVDMGVFEMSNPHELFQKMKSIDNAEMFAITLEKKGGSAVPTLDQMYVAGKAS
;
A
#
# COMPACT_ATOMS: atom_id res chain seq x y z
N MET A 1 46.50 -4.13 0.88
CA MET A 1 45.90 -3.79 -0.42
C MET A 1 45.84 -5.08 -1.22
N ASP A 2 44.82 -5.27 -2.04
CA ASP A 2 44.60 -6.52 -2.79
C ASP A 2 45.05 -6.31 -4.24
N ALA A 3 45.76 -7.27 -4.82
CA ALA A 3 46.22 -7.21 -6.20
C ALA A 3 45.07 -7.09 -7.21
N SER A 4 43.90 -7.65 -6.86
CA SER A 4 42.68 -7.56 -7.66
C SER A 4 42.27 -6.11 -7.94
N ARG A 5 42.56 -5.18 -7.02
CA ARG A 5 42.23 -3.76 -7.18
C ARG A 5 43.09 -3.08 -8.23
N PHE A 6 44.38 -3.43 -8.33
CA PHE A 6 45.28 -2.86 -9.33
C PHE A 6 44.89 -3.30 -10.75
N ILE A 7 44.48 -4.56 -10.88
CA ILE A 7 44.09 -5.16 -12.16
C ILE A 7 42.74 -4.61 -12.64
N SER A 8 41.81 -4.30 -11.74
CA SER A 8 40.45 -3.87 -12.11
C SER A 8 40.22 -2.35 -12.12
N SER A 9 41.21 -1.53 -11.77
CA SER A 9 41.02 -0.08 -11.57
C SER A 9 41.20 0.77 -12.83
N GLY A 10 41.71 0.20 -13.93
CA GLY A 10 42.10 0.96 -15.12
C GLY A 10 43.47 1.65 -15.00
N LEU A 11 44.17 1.44 -13.88
CA LEU A 11 45.45 2.09 -13.57
C LEU A 11 46.60 1.55 -14.43
N ILE A 12 46.56 0.25 -14.76
CA ILE A 12 47.58 -0.41 -15.58
C ILE A 12 47.54 0.16 -17.01
N GLU A 13 46.34 0.33 -17.57
CA GLU A 13 46.12 0.87 -18.90
C GLU A 13 46.52 2.34 -18.97
N ALA A 14 46.19 3.13 -17.93
CA ALA A 14 46.64 4.51 -17.80
C ALA A 14 48.17 4.60 -17.71
N TYR A 15 48.82 3.66 -17.02
CA TYR A 15 50.28 3.58 -16.91
C TYR A 15 50.94 3.22 -18.25
N VAL A 16 50.51 2.16 -18.92
CA VAL A 16 51.07 1.70 -20.20
C VAL A 16 50.86 2.73 -21.32
N SER A 17 49.75 3.46 -21.29
CA SER A 17 49.47 4.54 -22.25
C SER A 17 50.15 5.88 -21.93
N GLY A 18 50.84 6.00 -20.79
CA GLY A 18 51.51 7.24 -20.36
C GLY A 18 50.58 8.34 -19.85
N LEU A 19 49.32 8.01 -19.51
CA LEU A 19 48.31 8.95 -19.01
C LEU A 19 48.22 8.99 -17.47
N ALA A 20 48.89 8.07 -16.78
CA ALA A 20 48.93 8.02 -15.33
C ALA A 20 49.67 9.23 -14.73
N THR A 21 49.16 9.77 -13.64
CA THR A 21 49.84 10.83 -12.89
C THR A 21 51.09 10.30 -12.19
N SER A 22 52.04 11.17 -11.84
CA SER A 22 53.30 10.75 -11.17
C SER A 22 53.08 10.03 -9.83
N ASN A 23 51.97 10.30 -9.13
CA ASN A 23 51.60 9.61 -7.89
C ASN A 23 51.08 8.18 -8.16
N GLU A 24 50.24 8.04 -9.19
CA GLU A 24 49.69 6.77 -9.67
C GLU A 24 50.77 5.81 -10.17
N VAL A 25 51.77 6.34 -10.90
CA VAL A 25 52.96 5.60 -11.31
C VAL A 25 53.69 4.98 -10.12
N GLN A 26 53.97 5.79 -9.08
CA GLN A 26 54.67 5.30 -7.88
C GLN A 26 53.84 4.27 -7.09
N GLU A 27 52.52 4.43 -7.05
CA GLU A 27 51.63 3.47 -6.42
C GLU A 27 51.68 2.12 -7.15
N LEU A 28 51.61 2.14 -8.49
CA LEU A 28 51.66 0.92 -9.29
C LEU A 28 53.03 0.24 -9.22
N GLU A 29 54.14 0.98 -9.29
CA GLU A 29 55.50 0.41 -9.17
C GLU A 29 55.74 -0.27 -7.82
N ARG A 30 55.17 0.29 -6.73
CA ARG A 30 55.18 -0.38 -5.42
C ARG A 30 54.31 -1.63 -5.43
N GLY A 31 53.16 -1.58 -6.09
CA GLY A 31 52.27 -2.71 -6.32
C GLY A 31 52.97 -3.86 -7.05
N MET A 32 53.70 -3.58 -8.12
CA MET A 32 54.47 -4.56 -8.90
C MET A 32 55.56 -5.25 -8.08
N LYS A 33 56.25 -4.51 -7.19
CA LYS A 33 57.26 -5.09 -6.29
C LYS A 33 56.66 -6.00 -5.22
N GLN A 34 55.42 -5.71 -4.81
CA GLN A 34 54.76 -6.42 -3.73
C GLN A 34 53.96 -7.64 -4.22
N TYR A 35 53.37 -7.56 -5.41
CA TYR A 35 52.50 -8.58 -5.99
C TYR A 35 52.99 -8.95 -7.40
N PRO A 36 53.61 -10.14 -7.59
CA PRO A 36 54.10 -10.58 -8.90
C PRO A 36 53.00 -10.68 -9.97
N GLU A 37 51.75 -10.91 -9.55
CA GLU A 37 50.58 -10.95 -10.44
C GLU A 37 50.25 -9.58 -11.06
N VAL A 38 50.52 -8.47 -10.36
CA VAL A 38 50.35 -7.12 -10.91
C VAL A 38 51.46 -6.82 -11.93
N ALA A 39 52.68 -7.28 -11.66
CA ALA A 39 53.78 -7.16 -12.62
C ALA A 39 53.50 -7.95 -13.92
N ALA A 40 52.97 -9.17 -13.80
CA ALA A 40 52.55 -9.96 -14.95
C ALA A 40 51.44 -9.28 -15.76
N ALA A 41 50.43 -8.72 -15.10
CA ALA A 41 49.35 -8.00 -15.78
C ALA A 41 49.81 -6.73 -16.51
N VAL A 42 50.82 -6.03 -15.97
CA VAL A 42 51.45 -4.88 -16.64
C VAL A 42 52.21 -5.34 -17.90
N ASP A 43 52.96 -6.44 -17.81
CA ASP A 43 53.71 -7.00 -18.94
C ASP A 43 52.78 -7.46 -20.07
N ASP A 44 51.68 -8.16 -19.73
CA ASP A 44 50.64 -8.56 -20.69
C ASP A 44 50.04 -7.33 -21.41
N CYS A 45 49.73 -6.27 -20.66
CA CYS A 45 49.18 -5.04 -21.23
C CYS A 45 50.19 -4.30 -22.14
N GLN A 46 51.48 -4.30 -21.78
CA GLN A 46 52.55 -3.74 -22.62
C GLN A 46 52.68 -4.52 -23.92
N LEU A 47 52.60 -5.84 -23.87
CA LEU A 47 52.71 -6.71 -25.04
C LEU A 47 51.51 -6.52 -25.99
N ASP A 48 50.30 -6.38 -25.46
CA ASP A 48 49.11 -6.04 -26.24
C ASP A 48 49.25 -4.67 -26.94
N MET A 49 49.79 -3.68 -26.23
CA MET A 49 50.05 -2.35 -26.78
C MET A 49 51.13 -2.41 -27.87
N GLU A 50 52.21 -3.17 -27.68
CA GLU A 50 53.25 -3.39 -28.67
C GLU A 50 52.69 -4.02 -29.95
N GLN A 51 51.83 -5.05 -29.81
CA GLN A 51 51.15 -5.66 -30.96
C GLN A 51 50.29 -4.62 -31.70
N TYR A 52 49.50 -3.83 -30.98
CA TYR A 52 48.66 -2.80 -31.57
C TYR A 52 49.47 -1.74 -32.32
N VAL A 53 50.55 -1.23 -31.71
CA VAL A 53 51.44 -0.23 -32.34
C VAL A 53 52.16 -0.81 -33.55
N THR A 54 52.57 -2.08 -33.49
CA THR A 54 53.22 -2.78 -34.60
C THR A 54 52.29 -2.92 -35.81
N LEU A 55 50.99 -3.21 -35.58
CA LEU A 55 49.99 -3.25 -36.64
C LEU A 55 49.82 -1.91 -37.36
N GLN A 56 50.09 -0.79 -36.67
CA GLN A 56 49.99 0.57 -37.21
C GLN A 56 51.37 1.16 -37.56
N ALA A 57 52.43 0.35 -37.60
CA ALA A 57 53.78 0.82 -37.83
C ALA A 57 53.94 1.43 -39.23
N LYS A 58 54.52 2.63 -39.28
CA LYS A 58 54.91 3.32 -40.52
C LYS A 58 56.41 3.18 -40.74
N THR A 59 56.82 2.86 -41.96
CA THR A 59 58.24 2.76 -42.32
C THR A 59 58.93 4.11 -42.10
N PRO A 60 59.94 4.19 -41.21
CA PRO A 60 60.67 5.43 -40.98
C PRO A 60 61.60 5.77 -42.17
N PRO A 61 62.05 7.03 -42.30
CA PRO A 61 63.05 7.44 -43.29
C PRO A 61 64.34 6.62 -43.19
N THR A 62 64.96 6.33 -44.33
CA THR A 62 66.13 5.44 -44.43
C THR A 62 67.39 6.00 -43.77
N ASP A 63 67.51 7.32 -43.63
CA ASP A 63 68.63 8.01 -42.97
C ASP A 63 68.53 8.00 -41.43
N LEU A 64 67.33 7.79 -40.89
CA LEU A 64 67.07 7.93 -39.45
C LEU A 64 67.91 6.98 -38.61
N LYS A 65 68.13 5.74 -39.08
CA LYS A 65 68.97 4.76 -38.41
C LYS A 65 70.39 5.29 -38.22
N GLN A 66 70.99 5.83 -39.27
CA GLN A 66 72.36 6.36 -39.22
C GLN A 66 72.46 7.58 -38.30
N ARG A 67 71.45 8.46 -38.33
CA ARG A 67 71.39 9.63 -37.44
C ARG A 67 71.32 9.23 -35.97
N ILE A 68 70.46 8.26 -35.63
CA ILE A 68 70.33 7.78 -34.25
C ILE A 68 71.63 7.14 -33.78
N PHE A 69 72.25 6.27 -34.58
CA PHE A 69 73.55 5.68 -34.20
C PHE A 69 74.63 6.73 -34.01
N HIS A 70 74.65 7.78 -34.83
CA HIS A 70 75.60 8.88 -34.65
C HIS A 70 75.35 9.66 -33.34
N ILE A 71 74.08 9.91 -33.00
CA ILE A 71 73.71 10.55 -31.72
C ILE A 71 74.14 9.68 -30.55
N ILE A 72 73.82 8.37 -30.55
CA ILE A 72 74.17 7.45 -29.46
C ILE A 72 75.69 7.40 -29.27
N ILE A 73 76.48 7.22 -30.35
CA ILE A 73 77.94 7.17 -30.26
C ILE A 73 78.51 8.49 -29.71
N ASN A 74 77.96 9.63 -30.15
CA ASN A 74 78.41 10.93 -29.68
C ASN A 74 78.00 11.20 -28.22
N GLU A 75 76.81 10.76 -27.79
CA GLU A 75 76.36 10.85 -26.40
C GLU A 75 77.18 9.94 -25.48
N GLU A 76 77.53 8.74 -25.94
CA GLU A 76 78.35 7.79 -25.20
C GLU A 76 79.79 8.32 -25.06
N ALA A 77 80.35 8.88 -26.14
CA ALA A 77 81.62 9.60 -26.10
C ALA A 77 81.57 10.85 -25.20
N ALA A 78 80.45 11.58 -25.19
CA ALA A 78 80.25 12.75 -24.32
C ALA A 78 80.07 12.37 -22.85
N ARG A 79 79.47 11.21 -22.55
CA ARG A 79 79.37 10.66 -21.19
C ARG A 79 80.73 10.18 -20.68
N GLU A 80 81.54 9.56 -21.53
CA GLU A 80 82.93 9.17 -21.19
C GLU A 80 83.85 10.38 -21.02
N SER A 81 83.62 11.47 -21.75
CA SER A 81 84.38 12.72 -21.62
C SER A 81 83.84 13.70 -20.56
N GLY A 82 82.78 13.33 -19.83
CA GLY A 82 82.17 14.16 -18.78
C GLY A 82 81.45 15.42 -19.27
N ALA A 83 81.10 15.51 -20.56
CA ALA A 83 80.48 16.68 -21.19
C ALA A 83 78.96 16.52 -21.44
N PHE A 84 78.34 15.47 -20.92
CA PHE A 84 76.91 15.20 -21.08
C PHE A 84 76.08 16.08 -20.13
N SER A 85 75.14 16.85 -20.69
CA SER A 85 74.18 17.67 -19.93
C SER A 85 72.76 17.25 -20.33
N GLU A 86 71.95 16.84 -19.36
CA GLU A 86 70.60 16.30 -19.58
C GLU A 86 69.60 17.46 -19.71
N GLU A 87 69.10 17.68 -20.91
CA GLU A 87 68.17 18.78 -21.20
C GLU A 87 66.74 18.35 -20.79
N GLN A 88 66.22 18.95 -19.70
CA GLN A 88 64.87 18.68 -19.22
C GLN A 88 63.84 19.26 -20.21
N ALA A 89 62.99 18.39 -20.77
CA ALA A 89 61.85 18.80 -21.59
C ALA A 89 60.75 19.41 -20.70
N THR A 90 60.46 20.69 -20.90
CA THR A 90 59.32 21.38 -20.29
C THR A 90 58.10 21.22 -21.20
N ASP A 91 57.09 20.47 -20.75
CA ASP A 91 55.79 20.39 -21.41
C ASP A 91 55.02 21.72 -21.23
N GLU A 92 55.03 22.58 -22.25
CA GLU A 92 54.11 23.72 -22.36
C GLU A 92 52.98 23.39 -23.33
N PHE A 93 51.83 22.97 -22.80
CA PHE A 93 50.56 23.04 -23.53
C PHE A 93 49.86 24.36 -23.17
N PRO A 94 49.53 25.24 -24.15
CA PRO A 94 48.85 26.49 -23.85
C PRO A 94 47.36 26.25 -23.54
N GLU A 95 46.94 26.53 -22.31
CA GLU A 95 45.51 26.62 -21.97
C GLU A 95 44.88 27.89 -22.59
N THR A 96 44.15 27.73 -23.67
CA THR A 96 43.32 28.83 -24.22
C THR A 96 42.04 29.00 -23.40
N LYS A 97 41.94 30.05 -22.59
CA LYS A 97 40.69 30.46 -21.93
C LYS A 97 39.74 31.11 -22.93
N THR A 98 38.64 30.43 -23.25
CA THR A 98 37.58 30.96 -24.13
C THR A 98 36.68 31.94 -23.38
N TYR A 99 36.58 33.18 -23.86
CA TYR A 99 35.69 34.21 -23.31
C TYR A 99 34.36 34.25 -24.07
N VAL A 100 33.25 34.06 -23.37
CA VAL A 100 31.89 34.22 -23.92
C VAL A 100 31.43 35.68 -23.83
N ASN A 101 30.75 36.17 -24.87
CA ASN A 101 30.27 37.56 -24.98
C ASN A 101 29.23 37.90 -23.87
N SER A 102 29.31 39.09 -23.29
CA SER A 102 28.51 39.54 -22.14
C SER A 102 26.99 39.43 -22.35
N ALA A 103 26.50 39.62 -23.59
CA ALA A 103 25.09 39.47 -23.94
C ALA A 103 24.57 38.02 -23.72
N TRP A 104 25.40 37.01 -23.98
CA TRP A 104 25.06 35.61 -23.75
C TRP A 104 24.87 35.29 -22.27
N ARG A 105 25.56 36.01 -21.38
CA ARG A 105 25.40 35.84 -19.92
C ARG A 105 24.01 36.29 -19.46
N TRP A 106 23.48 37.37 -20.02
CA TRP A 106 22.12 37.86 -19.71
C TRP A 106 21.04 36.96 -20.31
N ILE A 107 21.24 36.45 -21.52
CA ILE A 107 20.33 35.47 -22.14
C ILE A 107 20.30 34.18 -21.31
N ALA A 108 21.46 33.66 -20.90
CA ALA A 108 21.54 32.48 -20.03
C ALA A 108 20.84 32.73 -18.68
N ALA A 109 21.05 33.89 -18.06
CA ALA A 109 20.37 34.26 -16.81
C ALA A 109 18.84 34.31 -16.97
N ALA A 110 18.34 34.93 -18.05
CA ALA A 110 16.91 34.99 -18.32
C ALA A 110 16.29 33.61 -18.59
N ALA A 111 17.00 32.74 -19.33
CA ALA A 111 16.57 31.37 -19.59
C ALA A 111 16.47 30.53 -18.31
N ILE A 112 17.44 30.69 -17.39
CA ILE A 112 17.41 30.02 -16.08
C ILE A 112 16.20 30.49 -15.26
N ILE A 113 15.93 31.79 -15.21
CA ILE A 113 14.77 32.33 -14.47
C ILE A 113 13.46 31.81 -15.05
N LEU A 114 13.30 31.79 -16.38
CA LEU A 114 12.11 31.24 -17.04
C LEU A 114 11.96 29.74 -16.79
N LEU A 115 13.05 28.98 -16.81
CA LEU A 115 13.04 27.56 -16.51
C LEU A 115 12.61 27.31 -15.06
N LEU A 116 13.17 28.03 -14.10
CA LEU A 116 12.79 27.92 -12.69
C LEU A 116 11.31 28.30 -12.46
N GLY A 117 10.83 29.36 -13.12
CA GLY A 117 9.42 29.75 -13.08
C GLY A 117 8.50 28.69 -13.68
N SER A 118 8.90 28.07 -14.80
CA SER A 118 8.16 26.98 -15.43
C SER A 118 8.10 25.74 -14.55
N LEU A 119 9.22 25.34 -13.94
CA LEU A 119 9.26 24.23 -13.00
C LEU A 119 8.39 24.49 -11.76
N TRP A 120 8.45 25.69 -11.20
CA TRP A 120 7.61 26.07 -10.07
C TRP A 120 6.11 26.05 -10.42
N TYR A 121 5.74 26.63 -11.56
CA TYR A 121 4.37 26.60 -12.05
C TYR A 121 3.87 25.17 -12.29
N ASN A 122 4.70 24.33 -12.90
CA ASN A 122 4.38 22.92 -13.15
C ASN A 122 4.16 22.15 -11.85
N TYR A 123 5.03 22.36 -10.84
CA TYR A 123 4.89 21.76 -9.52
C TYR A 123 3.56 22.14 -8.84
N VAL A 124 3.22 23.43 -8.83
CA VAL A 124 1.96 23.92 -8.24
C VAL A 124 0.75 23.37 -9.01
N PHE A 125 0.81 23.33 -10.34
CA PHE A 125 -0.25 22.83 -11.20
C PHE A 125 -0.52 21.34 -10.99
N TYR A 126 0.53 20.51 -10.90
CA TYR A 126 0.40 19.09 -10.57
C TYR A 126 -0.20 18.87 -9.17
N GLY A 127 0.19 19.69 -8.19
CA GLY A 127 -0.40 19.65 -6.85
C GLY A 127 -1.91 19.91 -6.86
N GLN A 128 -2.35 20.94 -7.59
CA GLN A 128 -3.78 21.25 -7.73
C GLN A 128 -4.54 20.14 -8.44
N ALA A 129 -4.00 19.59 -9.55
CA ALA A 129 -4.65 18.51 -10.28
C ALA A 129 -4.89 17.28 -9.39
N ASN A 130 -3.93 16.92 -8.55
CA ASN A 130 -4.07 15.83 -7.59
C ASN A 130 -5.07 16.16 -6.47
N ASP A 131 -5.12 17.40 -5.97
CA ASP A 131 -6.13 17.83 -4.98
C ASP A 131 -7.56 17.75 -5.55
N TYR A 132 -7.76 18.23 -6.78
CA TYR A 132 -9.07 18.14 -7.46
C TYR A 132 -9.52 16.69 -7.63
N LYS A 133 -8.61 15.78 -8.01
CA LYS A 133 -8.90 14.36 -8.12
C LYS A 133 -9.30 13.76 -6.76
N GLY A 134 -8.55 14.08 -5.70
CA GLY A 134 -8.85 13.60 -4.34
C GLY A 134 -10.20 14.12 -3.81
N ARG A 135 -10.51 15.40 -4.04
CA ARG A 135 -11.81 15.99 -3.68
C ARG A 135 -12.96 15.35 -4.44
N TYR A 136 -12.76 15.04 -5.72
CA TYR A 136 -13.76 14.38 -6.56
C TYR A 136 -14.06 12.96 -6.06
N GLU A 137 -13.02 12.18 -5.75
CA GLU A 137 -13.17 10.83 -5.17
C GLU A 137 -13.86 10.88 -3.80
N ALA A 138 -13.50 11.84 -2.95
CA ALA A 138 -14.16 12.05 -1.66
C ALA A 138 -15.64 12.45 -1.81
N LEU A 139 -15.96 13.28 -2.81
CA LEU A 139 -17.34 13.66 -3.12
C LEU A 139 -18.16 12.46 -3.60
N LEU A 140 -17.60 11.62 -4.46
CA LEU A 140 -18.24 10.37 -4.90
C LEU A 140 -18.49 9.41 -3.72
N SER A 141 -17.52 9.24 -2.83
CA SER A 141 -17.67 8.41 -1.62
C SER A 141 -18.78 8.96 -0.71
N THR A 142 -18.82 10.28 -0.54
CA THR A 142 -19.86 10.95 0.25
C THR A 142 -21.25 10.74 -0.38
N HIS A 143 -21.36 10.90 -1.70
CA HIS A 143 -22.61 10.69 -2.42
C HIS A 143 -23.12 9.25 -2.28
N ASN A 144 -22.24 8.26 -2.46
CA ASN A 144 -22.60 6.85 -2.27
C ASN A 144 -23.04 6.59 -0.83
N THR A 145 -22.35 7.16 0.16
CA THR A 145 -22.72 7.01 1.58
C THR A 145 -24.10 7.60 1.86
N LEU A 146 -24.39 8.79 1.35
CA LEU A 146 -25.71 9.42 1.49
C LEU A 146 -26.81 8.63 0.78
N ALA A 147 -26.53 8.05 -0.39
CA ALA A 147 -27.46 7.18 -1.09
C ALA A 147 -27.79 5.93 -0.26
N THR A 148 -26.77 5.25 0.28
CA THR A 148 -26.95 4.07 1.15
C THR A 148 -27.73 4.42 2.42
N GLN A 149 -27.44 5.57 3.05
CA GLN A 149 -28.19 6.05 4.21
C GLN A 149 -29.66 6.33 3.86
N SER A 150 -29.90 7.01 2.73
CA SER A 150 -31.25 7.30 2.24
C SER A 150 -32.06 6.02 2.01
N ASP A 151 -31.45 5.01 1.40
CA ASP A 151 -32.11 3.72 1.18
C ASP A 151 -32.37 3.00 2.50
N GLY A 152 -31.45 3.06 3.47
CA GLY A 152 -31.68 2.58 4.83
C GLY A 152 -32.87 3.26 5.51
N TYR A 153 -33.02 4.58 5.37
CA TYR A 153 -34.18 5.31 5.89
C TYR A 153 -35.49 4.91 5.19
N LYS A 154 -35.48 4.75 3.86
CA LYS A 154 -36.67 4.29 3.12
C LYS A 154 -37.12 2.91 3.58
N THR A 155 -36.20 1.96 3.72
CA THR A 155 -36.53 0.62 4.23
C THR A 155 -37.12 0.69 5.64
N ARG A 156 -36.56 1.54 6.52
CA ARG A 156 -37.09 1.73 7.87
C ARG A 156 -38.49 2.36 7.88
N ILE A 157 -38.75 3.33 7.00
CA ILE A 157 -40.09 3.92 6.84
C ILE A 157 -41.08 2.86 6.35
N GLN A 158 -40.71 2.07 5.35
CA GLN A 158 -41.57 0.98 4.85
C GLN A 158 -41.90 -0.06 5.92
N GLN A 159 -40.93 -0.45 6.75
CA GLN A 159 -41.16 -1.35 7.89
C GLN A 159 -42.11 -0.73 8.94
N MET A 160 -41.99 0.58 9.18
CA MET A 160 -42.88 1.30 10.09
C MET A 160 -44.30 1.41 9.53
N GLU A 161 -44.45 1.69 8.23
CA GLU A 161 -45.75 1.71 7.55
C GLU A 161 -46.45 0.34 7.65
N GLN A 162 -45.73 -0.75 7.36
CA GLN A 162 -46.25 -2.11 7.54
C GLN A 162 -46.68 -2.38 8.99
N SER A 163 -45.90 -1.92 9.96
CA SER A 163 -46.22 -2.03 11.39
C SER A 163 -47.50 -1.26 11.74
N ILE A 164 -47.68 -0.06 11.19
CA ILE A 164 -48.89 0.76 11.36
C ILE A 164 -50.10 0.08 10.72
N ASP A 165 -49.96 -0.49 9.53
CA ASP A 165 -51.03 -1.19 8.85
C ASP A 165 -51.49 -2.44 9.61
N LEU A 166 -50.55 -3.20 10.21
CA LEU A 166 -50.88 -4.30 11.11
C LEU A 166 -51.70 -3.83 12.32
N MET A 167 -51.31 -2.72 12.96
CA MET A 167 -52.04 -2.16 14.11
C MET A 167 -53.42 -1.61 13.74
N LYS A 168 -53.56 -1.06 12.53
CA LYS A 168 -54.84 -0.52 12.03
C LYS A 168 -55.77 -1.61 11.50
N ASN A 169 -55.28 -2.81 11.25
CA ASN A 169 -56.08 -3.90 10.71
C ASN A 169 -57.14 -4.33 11.74
N PRO A 170 -58.44 -4.15 11.45
CA PRO A 170 -59.51 -4.50 12.40
C PRO A 170 -59.64 -6.00 12.66
N ALA A 171 -59.09 -6.86 11.78
CA ALA A 171 -59.04 -8.30 11.99
C ALA A 171 -57.90 -8.73 12.94
N MET A 172 -57.00 -7.80 13.29
CA MET A 172 -55.89 -8.07 14.19
C MET A 172 -56.32 -7.87 15.64
N LYS A 173 -56.32 -8.96 16.42
CA LYS A 173 -56.68 -8.94 17.83
C LYS A 173 -55.43 -8.84 18.70
N ALA A 174 -55.39 -7.83 19.57
CA ALA A 174 -54.32 -7.67 20.54
C ALA A 174 -54.59 -8.51 21.80
N VAL A 175 -53.70 -9.45 22.10
CA VAL A 175 -53.69 -10.28 23.30
C VAL A 175 -52.57 -9.79 24.21
N LYS A 176 -52.95 -9.08 25.27
CA LYS A 176 -51.99 -8.58 26.27
C LYS A 176 -51.50 -9.73 27.14
N MET A 177 -50.19 -9.87 27.26
CA MET A 177 -49.54 -10.90 28.07
C MET A 177 -48.80 -10.23 29.23
N PRO A 178 -49.46 -10.04 30.39
CA PRO A 178 -48.78 -9.53 31.58
C PRO A 178 -47.73 -10.51 32.11
N GLY A 179 -46.79 -9.97 32.88
CA GLY A 179 -45.78 -10.70 33.59
C GLY A 179 -46.34 -11.74 34.55
N THR A 180 -45.66 -12.87 34.66
CA THR A 180 -45.97 -13.89 35.67
C THR A 180 -45.48 -13.46 37.06
N LYS A 181 -45.83 -14.23 38.11
CA LYS A 181 -45.43 -13.90 39.50
C LYS A 181 -43.91 -13.71 39.68
N PRO A 182 -43.03 -14.52 39.08
CA PRO A 182 -41.57 -14.31 39.17
C PRO A 182 -41.08 -13.09 38.38
N PHE A 183 -41.83 -12.65 37.36
CA PHE A 183 -41.43 -11.59 36.43
C PHE A 183 -42.51 -10.50 36.29
N PRO A 184 -42.89 -9.81 37.37
CA PRO A 184 -44.09 -8.96 37.39
C PRO A 184 -43.99 -7.72 36.49
N SER A 185 -42.77 -7.28 36.15
CA SER A 185 -42.54 -6.16 35.24
C SER A 185 -42.55 -6.56 33.77
N ALA A 186 -42.51 -7.86 33.47
CA ALA A 186 -42.48 -8.35 32.10
C ALA A 186 -43.80 -8.03 31.38
N LEU A 187 -43.71 -7.66 30.11
CA LEU A 187 -44.87 -7.34 29.29
C LEU A 187 -44.59 -7.62 27.82
N ALA A 188 -45.51 -8.30 27.17
CA ALA A 188 -45.56 -8.37 25.71
C ALA A 188 -47.00 -8.41 25.23
N THR A 189 -47.19 -8.16 23.95
CA THR A 189 -48.49 -8.19 23.29
C THR A 189 -48.39 -9.08 22.06
N VAL A 190 -49.28 -10.05 21.96
CA VAL A 190 -49.46 -10.85 20.73
C VAL A 190 -50.53 -10.19 19.89
N TYR A 191 -50.26 -9.97 18.61
CA TYR A 191 -51.24 -9.56 17.62
C TYR A 191 -51.58 -10.77 16.78
N TRP A 192 -52.82 -11.22 16.86
CA TRP A 192 -53.29 -12.43 16.21
C TRP A 192 -54.45 -12.13 15.27
N ASN A 193 -54.31 -12.48 14.01
CA ASN A 193 -55.37 -12.42 13.03
C ASN A 193 -55.95 -13.83 12.85
N GLN A 194 -57.19 -14.05 13.30
CA GLN A 194 -57.84 -15.36 13.22
C GLN A 194 -58.25 -15.74 11.79
N GLN A 195 -58.36 -14.78 10.87
CA GLN A 195 -58.72 -15.04 9.47
C GLN A 195 -57.50 -15.47 8.66
N SER A 196 -56.39 -14.72 8.75
CA SER A 196 -55.14 -15.05 8.06
C SER A 196 -54.28 -16.06 8.83
N LYS A 197 -54.63 -16.34 10.10
CA LYS A 197 -53.89 -17.18 11.05
C LYS A 197 -52.52 -16.60 11.44
N GLU A 198 -52.24 -15.36 11.06
CA GLU A 198 -50.96 -14.73 11.31
C GLU A 198 -50.83 -14.27 12.76
N VAL A 199 -49.65 -14.49 13.33
CA VAL A 199 -49.32 -14.13 14.70
C VAL A 199 -48.07 -13.26 14.66
N PHE A 200 -48.11 -12.15 15.37
CA PHE A 200 -47.00 -11.25 15.56
C PHE A 200 -46.78 -11.02 17.06
N VAL A 201 -45.52 -10.93 17.48
CA VAL A 201 -45.14 -10.54 18.83
C VAL A 201 -44.62 -9.12 18.82
N MET A 202 -45.14 -8.30 19.73
CA MET A 202 -44.58 -7.01 20.10
C MET A 202 -44.06 -7.10 21.53
N VAL A 203 -42.76 -6.91 21.70
CA VAL A 203 -42.14 -6.90 23.02
C VAL A 203 -42.29 -5.50 23.61
N ASN A 204 -42.99 -5.40 24.74
CA ASN A 204 -43.16 -4.13 25.44
C ASN A 204 -42.09 -3.92 26.50
N ASN A 205 -41.80 -4.97 27.27
CA ASN A 205 -40.79 -4.96 28.33
C ASN A 205 -40.37 -6.40 28.67
N LEU A 206 -39.29 -6.90 28.06
CA LEU A 206 -38.64 -8.15 28.43
C LEU A 206 -37.16 -7.88 28.64
N PRO A 207 -36.50 -8.50 29.64
CA PRO A 207 -35.07 -8.32 29.82
C PRO A 207 -34.29 -8.94 28.66
N GLU A 208 -33.15 -8.35 28.34
CA GLU A 208 -32.26 -8.90 27.31
C GLU A 208 -31.76 -10.30 27.76
N PRO A 209 -31.89 -11.33 26.91
CA PRO A 209 -31.48 -12.68 27.26
C PRO A 209 -29.95 -12.82 27.23
N ALA A 210 -29.40 -13.75 28.02
CA ALA A 210 -27.99 -14.12 27.91
C ALA A 210 -27.66 -14.69 26.51
N ALA A 211 -26.39 -14.66 26.09
CA ALA A 211 -25.97 -15.04 24.75
C ALA A 211 -26.32 -16.50 24.33
N ASP A 212 -26.49 -17.39 25.32
CA ASP A 212 -26.88 -18.79 25.15
C ASP A 212 -28.40 -19.03 25.28
N LYS A 213 -29.18 -17.96 25.45
CA LYS A 213 -30.63 -17.98 25.68
C LYS A 213 -31.39 -17.23 24.59
N GLN A 214 -32.65 -17.59 24.41
CA GLN A 214 -33.55 -16.97 23.43
C GLN A 214 -34.99 -17.08 23.90
N TYR A 215 -35.82 -16.09 23.58
CA TYR A 215 -37.24 -16.16 23.88
C TYR A 215 -37.98 -17.01 22.84
N GLN A 216 -38.98 -17.75 23.30
CA GLN A 216 -39.86 -18.55 22.47
C GLN A 216 -41.32 -18.25 22.80
N LEU A 217 -42.14 -18.10 21.76
CA LEU A 217 -43.58 -17.97 21.90
C LEU A 217 -44.24 -19.35 21.84
N TRP A 218 -45.27 -19.51 22.66
CA TRP A 218 -46.11 -20.68 22.72
C TRP A 218 -47.57 -20.28 22.57
N ALA A 219 -48.33 -21.07 21.81
CA ALA A 219 -49.79 -21.06 21.84
C ALA A 219 -50.25 -22.27 22.64
N ILE A 220 -51.26 -22.13 23.47
CA ILE A 220 -51.87 -23.27 24.18
C ILE A 220 -53.16 -23.63 23.45
N VAL A 221 -53.23 -24.88 22.98
CA VAL A 221 -54.37 -25.44 22.25
C VAL A 221 -54.78 -26.73 22.92
N ASP A 222 -56.03 -26.82 23.39
CA ASP A 222 -56.55 -27.96 24.15
C ASP A 222 -55.65 -28.32 25.36
N GLY A 223 -55.17 -27.29 26.05
CA GLY A 223 -54.24 -27.41 27.18
C GLY A 223 -52.80 -27.84 26.84
N LYS A 224 -52.44 -27.99 25.55
CA LYS A 224 -51.10 -28.38 25.12
C LYS A 224 -50.32 -27.21 24.51
N PRO A 225 -49.03 -27.04 24.85
CA PRO A 225 -48.20 -26.02 24.23
C PRO A 225 -47.83 -26.41 22.80
N VAL A 226 -48.05 -25.47 21.88
CA VAL A 226 -47.66 -25.50 20.47
C VAL A 226 -46.56 -24.47 20.28
N ASP A 227 -45.44 -24.91 19.74
CA ASP A 227 -44.30 -24.05 19.43
C ASP A 227 -44.68 -23.04 18.33
N MET A 228 -44.61 -21.75 18.66
CA MET A 228 -44.89 -20.64 17.74
C MET A 228 -43.63 -20.00 17.16
N GLY A 229 -42.45 -20.51 17.54
CA GLY A 229 -41.15 -20.05 17.09
C GLY A 229 -40.42 -19.20 18.13
N VAL A 230 -39.12 -19.05 17.89
CA VAL A 230 -38.22 -18.18 18.66
C VAL A 230 -38.16 -16.79 18.04
N PHE A 231 -37.86 -15.77 18.85
CA PHE A 231 -37.71 -14.40 18.39
C PHE A 231 -36.49 -13.74 19.06
N GLU A 232 -35.93 -12.71 18.43
CA GLU A 232 -34.72 -12.03 18.92
C GLU A 232 -35.03 -10.63 19.46
N MET A 233 -34.18 -10.16 20.39
CA MET A 233 -34.27 -8.79 20.92
C MET A 233 -33.30 -7.82 20.24
N SER A 234 -32.53 -8.32 19.28
CA SER A 234 -31.38 -7.65 18.65
C SER A 234 -31.77 -6.58 17.62
N ASN A 235 -33.01 -6.57 17.13
CA ASN A 235 -33.47 -5.61 16.13
C ASN A 235 -34.39 -4.53 16.75
N PRO A 236 -33.84 -3.41 17.28
CA PRO A 236 -34.64 -2.35 17.90
C PRO A 236 -35.53 -1.58 16.90
N HIS A 237 -35.42 -1.86 15.60
CA HIS A 237 -36.19 -1.19 14.55
C HIS A 237 -37.40 -2.01 14.09
N GLU A 238 -37.49 -3.29 14.45
CA GLU A 238 -38.61 -4.16 14.13
C GLU A 238 -39.58 -4.22 15.31
N LEU A 239 -40.70 -3.50 15.19
CA LEU A 239 -41.72 -3.44 16.25
C LEU A 239 -42.48 -4.75 16.42
N PHE A 240 -42.67 -5.48 15.32
CA PHE A 240 -43.44 -6.72 15.27
C PHE A 240 -42.59 -7.82 14.66
N GLN A 241 -42.46 -8.93 15.38
CA GLN A 241 -41.81 -10.13 14.84
C GLN A 241 -42.88 -11.15 14.46
N LYS A 242 -42.84 -11.59 13.20
CA LYS A 242 -43.77 -12.59 12.68
C LYS A 242 -43.44 -13.97 13.25
N MET A 243 -44.46 -14.62 13.79
CA MET A 243 -44.37 -15.95 14.38
C MET A 243 -45.04 -16.98 13.47
N LYS A 244 -44.99 -18.27 13.85
CA LYS A 244 -45.71 -19.32 13.13
C LYS A 244 -47.22 -19.01 13.13
N SER A 245 -47.93 -19.50 12.11
CA SER A 245 -49.38 -19.33 12.02
C SER A 245 -50.11 -20.33 12.91
N ILE A 246 -51.27 -19.92 13.46
CA ILE A 246 -52.12 -20.79 14.26
C ILE A 246 -53.60 -20.49 14.03
N ASP A 247 -54.39 -21.57 13.93
CA ASP A 247 -55.84 -21.53 13.72
C ASP A 247 -56.61 -21.11 14.97
N ASN A 248 -56.28 -21.71 16.11
CA ASN A 248 -56.94 -21.49 17.38
C ASN A 248 -55.89 -21.49 18.50
N ALA A 249 -56.10 -20.66 19.51
CA ALA A 249 -55.31 -20.63 20.73
C ALA A 249 -56.22 -20.19 21.87
N GLU A 250 -56.09 -20.83 23.04
CA GLU A 250 -56.78 -20.43 24.27
C GLU A 250 -55.98 -19.35 25.02
N MET A 251 -54.66 -19.43 24.92
CA MET A 251 -53.72 -18.49 25.52
C MET A 251 -52.38 -18.54 24.79
N PHE A 252 -51.60 -17.48 24.99
CA PHE A 252 -50.22 -17.38 24.56
C PHE A 252 -49.31 -17.23 25.78
N ALA A 253 -48.08 -17.71 25.66
CA ALA A 253 -47.05 -17.56 26.68
C ALA A 253 -45.67 -17.38 26.04
N ILE A 254 -44.79 -16.64 26.70
CA ILE A 254 -43.38 -16.50 26.31
C ILE A 254 -42.50 -17.06 27.41
N THR A 255 -41.58 -17.93 27.03
CA THR A 255 -40.56 -18.49 27.92
C THR A 255 -39.16 -18.12 27.46
N LEU A 256 -38.20 -18.11 28.38
CA LEU A 256 -36.77 -17.99 28.09
C LEU A 256 -36.15 -19.38 27.97
N GLU A 257 -35.74 -19.73 26.75
CA GLU A 257 -35.24 -21.06 26.38
C GLU A 257 -33.75 -21.02 26.04
N LYS A 258 -33.17 -22.19 25.78
CA LYS A 258 -31.83 -22.26 25.17
C LYS A 258 -31.88 -21.70 23.75
N LYS A 259 -30.76 -21.20 23.26
CA LYS A 259 -30.65 -20.71 21.88
C LYS A 259 -31.14 -21.77 20.88
N GLY A 260 -32.01 -21.37 19.96
CA GLY A 260 -32.69 -22.29 19.03
C GLY A 260 -34.03 -22.84 19.52
N GLY A 261 -34.41 -22.56 20.77
CA GLY A 261 -35.69 -22.95 21.35
C GLY A 261 -35.67 -24.33 22.03
N SER A 262 -36.83 -24.73 22.51
CA SER A 262 -37.10 -25.99 23.21
C SER A 262 -38.29 -26.71 22.59
N ALA A 263 -38.38 -28.02 22.79
CA ALA A 263 -39.54 -28.83 22.36
C ALA A 263 -40.75 -28.68 23.30
N VAL A 264 -40.50 -28.32 24.55
CA VAL A 264 -41.50 -28.06 25.60
C VAL A 264 -41.12 -26.79 26.36
N PRO A 265 -42.10 -26.00 26.83
CA PRO A 265 -41.84 -24.75 27.53
C PRO A 265 -41.17 -24.99 28.89
N THR A 266 -40.12 -24.22 29.18
CA THR A 266 -39.50 -24.14 30.50
C THR A 266 -40.38 -23.30 31.42
N LEU A 267 -41.29 -23.94 32.16
CA LEU A 267 -42.31 -23.27 32.98
C LEU A 267 -41.75 -22.33 34.05
N ASP A 268 -40.60 -22.66 34.65
CA ASP A 268 -39.91 -21.81 35.62
C ASP A 268 -39.34 -20.52 35.00
N GLN A 269 -39.21 -20.50 33.67
CA GLN A 269 -38.73 -19.38 32.86
C GLN A 269 -39.85 -18.78 32.01
N MET A 270 -41.11 -18.92 32.44
CA MET A 270 -42.26 -18.29 31.78
C MET A 270 -42.37 -16.84 32.22
N TYR A 271 -42.07 -15.91 31.30
CA TYR A 271 -42.02 -14.48 31.59
C TYR A 271 -43.39 -13.83 31.54
N VAL A 272 -44.17 -14.13 30.50
CA VAL A 272 -45.49 -13.55 30.28
C VAL A 272 -46.47 -14.60 29.79
N ALA A 273 -47.74 -14.43 30.14
CA ALA A 273 -48.82 -15.26 29.64
C ALA A 273 -50.13 -14.46 29.56
N GLY A 274 -50.94 -14.69 28.53
CA GLY A 274 -52.21 -13.99 28.33
C GLY A 274 -53.24 -14.86 27.61
N LYS A 275 -54.50 -14.76 28.03
CA LYS A 275 -55.60 -15.49 27.38
C LYS A 275 -55.94 -14.86 26.04
N ALA A 276 -56.14 -15.70 25.03
CA ALA A 276 -56.64 -15.30 23.73
C ALA A 276 -58.18 -15.20 23.75
N SER A 277 -58.71 -14.48 24.75
CA SER A 277 -60.16 -14.27 24.95
C SER A 277 -60.74 -13.37 23.88
#